data_AF-A0A3D5QDY1-F1
#
_entry.id   AF-A0A3D5QDY1-F1
#
_cell.length_a   1.000
_cell.length_b   1.000
_cell.length_c   1.000
_cell.angle_alpha   90.00
_cell.angle_beta   90.00
_cell.angle_gamma   90.00
#
_symmetry.space_group_name_H-M   'P 1'
#
loop_
_entity.id
_entity.type
_entity.pdbx_description
1 polymer ?
#
loop_
_entity_poly.entity_id
_entity_poly.type
_entity_poly.pdbx_seq_one_letter_code
_entity_poly.pdbx_strand_id
1 'polypeptide(L)' 'AAIAAGADGLIIEVHPNPAEAMSDGDQSITPDEFATLMKRIKIISATLERHLEE' A
#
# COMPACT_ATOMS: atom_id res chain seq x y z
N ALA A 1 -6.95 -2.35 7.86
CA ALA A 1 -7.53 -1.45 8.88
C ALA A 1 -7.97 -0.13 8.26
N ALA A 2 -7.06 0.74 7.80
CA ALA A 2 -7.38 2.08 7.29
C ALA A 2 -8.50 2.11 6.22
N ILE A 3 -8.41 1.32 5.15
CA ILE A 3 -9.47 1.25 4.12
C ILE A 3 -10.81 0.81 4.70
N ALA A 4 -10.80 -0.25 5.50
CA ALA A 4 -12.02 -0.75 6.16
C ALA A 4 -12.61 0.24 7.18
N ALA A 5 -11.78 1.11 7.74
CA ALA A 5 -12.20 2.19 8.63
C ALA A 5 -12.73 3.41 7.86
N GLY A 6 -12.72 3.40 6.52
CA GLY A 6 -13.24 4.49 5.69
C GLY A 6 -12.22 5.54 5.28
N ALA A 7 -10.92 5.27 5.37
CA ALA A 7 -9.90 6.19 4.87
C ALA A 7 -10.02 6.36 3.34
N ASP A 8 -9.81 7.60 2.86
CA ASP A 8 -9.88 7.93 1.43
C ASP A 8 -8.62 7.56 0.65
N GLY A 9 -7.47 7.48 1.33
CA GLY A 9 -6.20 7.17 0.71
C GLY A 9 -5.19 6.57 1.67
N LEU A 10 -4.11 6.06 1.10
CA LEU A 10 -2.94 5.56 1.81
C LEU A 10 -1.70 6.20 1.21
N ILE A 11 -0.77 6.63 2.07
CA ILE A 11 0.59 6.97 1.66
C ILE A 11 1.49 5.80 2.07
N ILE A 12 2.24 5.26 1.12
CA ILE A 12 3.09 4.08 1.32
C ILE A 12 4.46 4.40 0.72
N GLU A 13 5.52 4.23 1.52
CA GLU A 13 6.90 4.38 1.07
C GLU A 13 7.39 3.06 0.47
N VAL A 14 8.03 3.15 -0.69
CA VAL A 14 8.49 2.00 -1.46
C VAL A 14 9.93 2.25 -1.88
N HIS A 15 10.82 1.29 -1.60
CA HIS A 15 12.22 1.36 -2.03
C HIS A 15 12.67 0.00 -2.60
N PRO A 16 13.42 -0.04 -3.73
CA PRO A 16 13.91 -1.30 -4.30
C PRO A 16 14.82 -2.09 -3.36
N ASN A 17 15.55 -1.40 -2.49
CA ASN A 17 16.43 -1.98 -1.48
C ASN A 17 16.32 -1.20 -0.16
N PRO A 18 15.34 -1.49 0.71
CA PRO A 18 15.09 -0.69 1.91
C PRO A 18 16.31 -0.51 2.83
N ALA A 19 17.22 -1.50 2.89
CA ALA A 19 18.45 -1.43 3.67
C ALA A 19 19.45 -0.34 3.22
N GLU A 20 19.32 0.14 1.97
CA GLU A 20 20.15 1.22 1.41
C GLU A 20 19.39 2.55 1.31
N ALA A 21 18.16 2.63 1.82
CA ALA A 21 17.39 3.86 1.75
C ALA A 21 18.07 4.97 2.57
N MET A 22 18.23 6.15 1.97
CA MET A 22 18.84 7.31 2.63
C MET A 22 17.97 7.90 3.74
N SER A 23 16.69 7.55 3.76
CA SER A 23 15.71 7.85 4.79
C SER A 23 14.76 6.66 4.89
N ASP A 24 14.29 6.36 6.10
CA ASP A 24 13.07 5.58 6.27
C ASP A 24 13.09 4.17 5.64
N GLY A 25 14.25 3.51 5.67
CA GLY A 25 14.42 2.15 5.17
C GLY A 25 13.54 1.13 5.92
N ASP A 26 13.51 1.21 7.24
CA ASP A 26 12.79 0.23 8.08
C ASP A 26 11.26 0.23 7.89
N GLN A 27 10.69 1.34 7.39
CA GLN A 27 9.25 1.47 7.12
C GLN A 27 8.90 1.34 5.63
N SER A 28 9.90 1.41 4.74
CA SER A 28 9.73 1.21 3.31
C SER A 28 9.56 -0.27 2.98
N ILE A 29 8.59 -0.58 2.11
CA ILE A 29 8.42 -1.93 1.57
C ILE A 29 9.05 -2.04 0.18
N THR A 30 9.27 -3.27 -0.28
CA THR A 30 9.76 -3.53 -1.63
C THR A 30 8.66 -3.34 -2.69
N PRO A 31 9.01 -3.14 -3.98
CA PRO A 31 8.03 -3.07 -5.06
C PRO A 31 7.12 -4.30 -5.17
N ASP A 32 7.64 -5.50 -4.90
CA ASP A 32 6.88 -6.75 -4.96
C ASP A 32 5.88 -6.88 -3.81
N GLU A 33 6.27 -6.44 -2.62
CA GLU A 33 5.37 -6.33 -1.46
C GLU A 33 4.29 -5.29 -1.72
N PHE A 34 4.63 -4.15 -2.32
CA PHE A 34 3.65 -3.15 -2.72
C PHE A 34 2.65 -3.69 -3.75
N ALA A 35 3.11 -4.41 -4.78
CA ALA A 35 2.23 -5.05 -5.74
C ALA A 35 1.28 -6.05 -5.08
N THR A 36 1.78 -6.81 -4.10
CA THR A 36 0.97 -7.74 -3.30
C THR A 36 -0.04 -7.01 -2.41
N LEU A 37 0.36 -5.91 -1.78
CA LEU A 37 -0.52 -5.05 -0.98
C LEU A 37 -1.64 -4.47 -1.85
N MET A 38 -1.34 -3.97 -3.04
CA MET A 38 -2.33 -3.40 -3.96
C MET A 38 -3.36 -4.45 -4.42
N LYS A 39 -2.97 -5.71 -4.62
CA LYS A 39 -3.92 -6.81 -4.90
C LYS A 39 -4.90 -7.00 -3.73
N ARG A 40 -4.41 -6.96 -2.49
CA ARG A 40 -5.26 -7.09 -1.29
C ARG A 40 -6.18 -5.88 -1.12
N ILE A 41 -5.67 -4.69 -1.34
CA ILE A 41 -6.43 -3.44 -1.29
C ILE A 41 -7.58 -3.49 -2.31
N LYS A 42 -7.33 -3.89 -3.55
CA LYS A 42 -8.38 -4.05 -4.58
C LYS A 42 -9.54 -4.94 -4.13
N ILE A 43 -9.25 -6.07 -3.49
CA ILE A 43 -10.26 -7.00 -2.97
C ILE A 43 -11.09 -6.35 -1.84
N ILE A 44 -10.42 -5.67 -0.91
CA ILE A 44 -11.08 -5.02 0.23
C ILE A 44 -11.96 -3.86 -0.26
N SER A 45 -11.43 -2.99 -1.12
CA SER A 45 -12.17 -1.85 -1.67
C SER A 45 -13.43 -2.30 -2.41
N ALA A 46 -13.31 -3.34 -3.26
CA ALA A 46 -14.46 -3.91 -3.97
C ALA A 46 -15.56 -4.43 -3.02
N THR A 47 -15.16 -5.01 -1.88
CA THR A 47 -16.11 -5.52 -0.87
C THR A 47 -16.84 -4.39 -0.14
N LEU A 48 -16.22 -3.21 -0.05
CA LEU A 48 -16.75 -2.02 0.62
C LEU A 48 -17.46 -1.07 -0.34
N GLU A 49 -17.74 -1.49 -1.57
CA GLU A 49 -18.32 -0.66 -2.64
C GLU A 49 -17.51 0.62 -2.90
N ARG A 50 -16.19 0.57 -2.67
CA ARG A 50 -15.25 1.65 -2.98
C ARG A 50 -14.42 1.26 -4.20
N HIS A 51 -14.32 2.18 -5.15
CA HIS A 51 -13.54 1.95 -6.37
C HIS A 51 -12.19 2.67 -6.27
N LEU A 52 -11.14 1.94 -6.65
CA LEU A 52 -9.85 2.58 -6.95
C LEU A 52 -9.94 3.09 -8.38
N GLU A 53 -9.56 4.33 -8.60
CA GLU A 53 -9.37 4.88 -9.95
C GLU A 53 -8.13 4.22 -10.59
N GLU A 54 -8.15 4.02 -11.90
CA GLU A 54 -7.07 3.39 -12.67
C GLU A 54 -6.00 4.40 -13.13
#